data_AF-A0A3S4IQI1-F1
#
_entry.id   AF-A0A3S4IQI1-F1
#
_cell.length_a   1.000
_cell.length_b   1.000
_cell.length_c   1.000
_cell.angle_alpha   90.00
_cell.angle_beta   90.00
_cell.angle_gamma   90.00
#
_symmetry.space_group_name_H-M   'P 1'
#
loop_
_entity.id
_entity.type
_entity.pdbx_description
1 polymer ?
#
loop_
_entity_poly.entity_id
_entity_poly.type
_entity_poly.pdbx_seq_one_letter_code
_entity_poly.pdbx_strand_id
1 'polypeptide(L)'
;MLMGGIQADQSISFQAMRGKLQDFMKIIRDDPAVNNVTGFTGGSRVNSGMMFITLKPRGERKETAQQIIDRLRVKLAKEPGARLFLMAVQDIRVGGRQANASYQYTLLSDSLAALREWEPKIRKALSTLPATGGRKLRPAG
;
A
#
# COMPACT_ATOMS: atom_id res chain seq x y z
N MET A 1 2.13 -8.24 -3.66
CA MET A 1 2.10 -6.78 -3.49
C MET A 1 1.68 -6.47 -2.07
N LEU A 2 2.28 -5.45 -1.47
CA LEU A 2 1.88 -4.88 -0.19
C LEU A 2 1.39 -3.45 -0.42
N MET A 3 0.50 -3.00 0.45
CA MET A 3 0.09 -1.60 0.55
C MET A 3 0.43 -1.08 1.94
N GLY A 4 0.69 0.21 2.05
CA GLY A 4 0.93 0.82 3.34
C GLY A 4 0.51 2.27 3.45
N GLY A 5 0.01 2.63 4.63
CA GLY A 5 -0.34 4.01 4.98
C GLY A 5 0.69 4.60 5.94
N ILE A 6 1.14 5.82 5.64
CA ILE A 6 1.99 6.60 6.53
C ILE A 6 1.13 7.63 7.25
N GLN A 7 1.32 7.72 8.57
CA GLN A 7 0.78 8.77 9.41
C GLN A 7 1.91 9.42 10.19
N ALA A 8 2.09 10.73 10.01
CA ALA A 8 3.03 11.53 10.76
C ALA A 8 2.33 12.40 11.81
N ASP A 9 3.13 13.09 12.62
CA ASP A 9 2.64 14.10 13.57
C ASP A 9 1.75 15.15 12.88
N GLN A 10 0.75 15.66 13.58
CA GLN A 10 -0.16 16.69 13.04
C GLN A 10 0.54 18.00 12.70
N SER A 11 1.64 18.31 13.39
CA SER A 11 2.43 19.53 13.21
C SER A 11 3.46 19.45 12.08
N ILE A 12 3.58 18.30 11.39
CA ILE A 12 4.60 18.10 10.36
C ILE A 12 4.36 19.03 9.15
N SER A 13 5.42 19.65 8.66
CA SER A 13 5.37 20.38 7.39
C SER A 13 5.34 19.42 6.19
N PHE A 14 4.84 19.88 5.05
CA PHE A 14 4.83 19.07 3.82
C PHE A 14 6.24 18.62 3.40
N GLN A 15 7.23 19.49 3.53
CA GLN A 15 8.64 19.20 3.22
C GLN A 15 9.18 18.10 4.14
N ALA A 16 8.90 18.18 5.45
CA ALA A 16 9.31 17.17 6.40
C ALA A 16 8.58 15.83 6.15
N MET A 17 7.29 15.87 5.79
CA MET A 17 6.52 14.68 5.41
C MET A 17 7.09 14.00 4.17
N ARG A 18 7.53 14.78 3.16
CA ARG A 18 8.24 14.24 1.99
C ARG A 18 9.56 13.56 2.38
N GLY A 19 10.29 14.14 3.34
CA GLY A 19 11.47 13.50 3.93
C GLY A 19 11.14 12.14 4.54
N LYS A 20 10.13 12.08 5.41
CA LYS A 20 9.68 10.80 6.01
C LYS A 20 9.24 9.77 4.98
N LEU A 21 8.53 10.20 3.94
CA LEU A 21 8.17 9.32 2.83
C LEU A 21 9.42 8.72 2.17
N GLN A 22 10.44 9.54 1.91
CA GLN A 22 11.70 9.09 1.30
C GLN A 22 12.47 8.13 2.22
N ASP A 23 12.52 8.39 3.52
CA ASP A 23 13.17 7.53 4.50
C ASP A 23 12.52 6.15 4.55
N PHE A 24 11.19 6.10 4.62
CA PHE A 24 10.45 4.83 4.56
C PHE A 24 10.64 4.11 3.22
N MET A 25 10.64 4.84 2.10
CA MET A 25 10.93 4.25 0.78
C MET A 25 12.32 3.61 0.74
N LYS A 26 13.33 4.26 1.33
CA LYS A 26 14.69 3.73 1.39
C LYS A 26 14.74 2.44 2.20
N ILE A 27 14.19 2.45 3.43
CA ILE A 27 14.15 1.26 4.30
C ILE A 27 13.47 0.07 3.61
N ILE A 28 12.36 0.33 2.89
CA ILE A 28 11.63 -0.71 2.14
C ILE A 28 12.46 -1.19 0.95
N ARG A 29 13.09 -0.29 0.20
CA ARG A 29 13.88 -0.64 -0.99
C ARG A 29 15.11 -1.49 -0.65
N ASP A 30 15.71 -1.26 0.52
CA ASP A 30 16.87 -2.01 1.01
C ASP A 30 16.51 -3.46 1.42
N ASP A 31 15.24 -3.83 1.40
CA ASP A 31 14.79 -5.18 1.70
C ASP A 31 14.94 -6.12 0.49
N PRO A 32 15.63 -7.28 0.62
CA PRO A 32 15.98 -8.12 -0.52
C PRO A 32 14.78 -8.77 -1.22
N ALA A 33 13.61 -8.86 -0.56
CA ALA A 33 12.40 -9.40 -1.17
C ALA A 33 11.56 -8.35 -1.89
N VAL A 34 11.94 -7.07 -1.82
CA VAL A 34 11.28 -5.97 -2.52
C VAL A 34 11.84 -5.85 -3.93
N ASN A 35 10.94 -5.73 -4.90
CA ASN A 35 11.27 -5.46 -6.30
C ASN A 35 11.15 -3.96 -6.61
N ASN A 36 10.07 -3.33 -6.15
CA ASN A 36 9.87 -1.90 -6.32
C ASN A 36 9.02 -1.31 -5.18
N VAL A 37 9.21 -0.03 -4.92
CA VAL A 37 8.41 0.75 -3.98
C VAL A 37 8.08 2.12 -4.57
N THR A 38 6.81 2.49 -4.49
CA THR A 38 6.31 3.81 -4.90
C THR A 38 5.54 4.43 -3.74
N GLY A 39 5.77 5.72 -3.48
CA GLY A 39 5.14 6.45 -2.38
C GLY A 39 4.49 7.75 -2.85
N PHE A 40 3.40 8.13 -2.20
CA PHE A 40 2.63 9.34 -2.46
C PHE A 40 2.32 10.06 -1.14
N THR A 41 2.46 11.38 -1.12
CA THR A 41 2.06 12.24 0.00
C THR A 41 1.60 13.60 -0.54
N GLY A 42 0.83 14.35 0.24
CA GLY A 42 0.16 15.58 -0.20
C GLY A 42 -1.34 15.39 -0.45
N GLY A 43 -2.01 16.45 -0.90
CA GLY A 43 -3.47 16.51 -1.00
C GLY A 43 -4.09 17.15 0.25
N SER A 44 -5.30 16.72 0.64
CA SER A 44 -6.06 17.31 1.75
C SER A 44 -5.46 17.09 3.14
N ARG A 45 -4.52 16.15 3.30
CA ARG A 45 -3.86 15.84 4.59
C ARG A 45 -2.33 15.81 4.43
N VAL A 46 -1.70 16.91 4.82
CA VAL A 46 -0.25 17.10 4.77
C VAL A 46 0.56 16.15 5.65
N ASN A 47 -0.06 15.54 6.67
CA ASN A 47 0.58 14.61 7.61
C ASN A 47 0.38 13.12 7.25
N SER A 48 -0.03 12.82 6.02
CA SER A 48 -0.35 11.45 5.60
C SER A 48 0.25 11.08 4.24
N GLY A 49 0.37 9.78 4.00
CA GLY A 49 0.86 9.26 2.72
C GLY A 49 0.46 7.80 2.49
N MET A 50 0.65 7.35 1.25
CA MET A 50 0.36 5.99 0.82
C MET A 50 1.58 5.41 0.10
N MET A 51 1.82 4.12 0.27
CA MET A 51 2.90 3.38 -0.36
C MET A 51 2.39 2.09 -1.00
N PHE A 52 2.96 1.76 -2.15
CA PHE A 52 2.73 0.53 -2.88
C PHE A 52 4.07 -0.20 -3.04
N ILE A 53 4.11 -1.45 -2.58
CA ILE A 53 5.33 -2.25 -2.58
C ILE A 53 5.09 -3.50 -3.44
N THR A 54 5.85 -3.60 -4.53
CA THR A 54 5.92 -4.80 -5.34
C THR A 54 7.00 -5.70 -4.78
N LEU A 55 6.62 -6.91 -4.37
CA LEU A 55 7.56 -7.93 -3.92
C LEU A 55 8.07 -8.71 -5.13
N LYS A 56 9.28 -9.26 -5.01
CA LYS A 56 9.81 -10.22 -5.97
C LYS A 56 8.88 -11.44 -6.11
N PRO A 57 8.89 -12.15 -7.24
CA PRO A 57 8.16 -13.40 -7.42
C PRO A 57 8.55 -14.46 -6.38
N ARG A 58 7.67 -15.43 -6.11
CA ARG A 58 7.91 -16.51 -5.13
C ARG A 58 9.12 -17.40 -5.46
N GLY A 59 9.59 -17.41 -6.71
CA GLY A 59 10.83 -18.12 -7.08
C GLY A 59 12.12 -17.39 -6.65
N GLU A 60 12.04 -16.09 -6.39
CA GLU A 60 13.18 -15.23 -6.04
C GLU A 60 13.20 -14.80 -4.57
N ARG A 61 12.16 -15.17 -3.80
CA ARG A 61 12.07 -14.94 -2.35
C ARG A 61 11.48 -16.16 -1.67
N LYS A 62 11.96 -16.48 -0.47
CA LYS A 62 11.47 -17.65 0.29
C LYS A 62 10.35 -17.28 1.26
N GLU A 63 10.27 -16.01 1.64
CA GLU A 63 9.41 -15.49 2.69
C GLU A 63 8.00 -15.21 2.18
N THR A 64 7.01 -15.34 3.06
CA THR A 64 5.62 -14.90 2.80
C THR A 64 5.49 -13.39 2.86
N ALA A 65 4.40 -12.87 2.29
CA ALA A 65 4.09 -11.44 2.39
C ALA A 65 4.01 -10.99 3.86
N GLN A 66 3.42 -11.81 4.73
CA GLN A 66 3.33 -11.54 6.16
C GLN A 66 4.70 -11.52 6.84
N GLN A 67 5.56 -12.50 6.57
CA GLN A 67 6.93 -12.52 7.11
C GLN A 67 7.75 -11.30 6.70
N ILE A 68 7.53 -10.80 5.47
CA ILE A 68 8.16 -9.57 4.97
C ILE A 68 7.60 -8.35 5.70
N ILE A 69 6.28 -8.29 5.92
CA ILE A 69 5.65 -7.23 6.72
C ILE A 69 6.22 -7.21 8.14
N ASP A 70 6.32 -8.37 8.79
CA ASP A 70 6.74 -8.47 10.18
C ASP A 70 8.19 -7.99 10.36
N ARG A 71 9.11 -8.37 9.45
CA ARG A 71 10.48 -7.85 9.50
C ARG A 71 10.57 -6.36 9.16
N LEU A 72 9.77 -5.88 8.21
CA LEU A 72 9.77 -4.47 7.84
C LEU A 72 9.25 -3.63 9.01
N ARG A 73 8.22 -4.07 9.74
CA ARG A 73 7.73 -3.37 10.95
C ARG A 73 8.85 -3.09 11.94
N VAL A 74 9.73 -4.06 12.21
CA VAL A 74 10.85 -3.88 13.14
C VAL A 74 11.82 -2.80 12.66
N LYS A 75 12.10 -2.74 11.35
CA LYS A 75 12.97 -1.71 10.76
C LYS A 75 12.30 -0.32 10.78
N LEU A 76 11.03 -0.26 10.39
CA LEU A 76 10.24 0.96 10.24
C LEU A 76 9.86 1.59 11.58
N ALA A 77 9.75 0.81 12.65
CA ALA A 77 9.47 1.31 14.00
C ALA A 77 10.56 2.24 14.56
N LYS A 78 11.74 2.27 13.93
CA LYS A 78 12.86 3.13 14.32
C LYS A 78 12.73 4.55 13.78
N GLU A 79 11.76 4.84 12.92
CA GLU A 79 11.58 6.16 12.31
C GLU A 79 10.76 7.07 13.25
N PRO A 80 11.37 8.10 13.87
CA PRO A 80 10.67 8.96 14.81
C PRO A 80 9.72 9.93 14.10
N GLY A 81 8.59 10.27 14.72
CA GLY A 81 7.66 11.29 14.22
C GLY A 81 6.75 10.84 13.07
N ALA A 82 6.86 9.59 12.61
CA ALA A 82 5.93 9.00 11.66
C ALA A 82 5.80 7.48 11.86
N ARG A 83 4.68 6.92 11.43
CA ARG A 83 4.41 5.48 11.48
C ARG A 83 3.94 4.99 10.12
N LEU A 84 4.50 3.87 9.68
CA LEU A 84 4.08 3.17 8.47
C LEU A 84 3.40 1.84 8.83
N PHE A 85 2.15 1.71 8.41
CA PHE A 85 1.38 0.47 8.52
C PHE A 85 1.40 -0.28 7.20
N LEU A 86 1.63 -1.59 7.22
CA LEU A 86 1.70 -2.43 6.03
C LEU A 86 0.67 -3.56 6.09
N MET A 87 0.08 -3.87 4.93
CA MET A 87 -0.86 -4.98 4.72
C MET A 87 -0.62 -5.68 3.39
N ALA A 88 -0.90 -6.99 3.32
CA ALA A 88 -0.85 -7.72 2.07
C ALA A 88 -2.15 -7.54 1.28
N VAL A 89 -2.04 -7.26 -0.02
CA VAL A 89 -3.22 -7.02 -0.87
C VAL A 89 -4.08 -8.28 -1.03
N GLN A 90 -3.48 -9.46 -0.84
CA GLN A 90 -4.21 -10.73 -0.88
C GLN A 90 -5.19 -10.85 0.29
N ASP A 91 -4.86 -10.29 1.47
CA ASP A 91 -5.72 -10.33 2.67
C ASP A 91 -7.03 -9.57 2.46
N ILE A 92 -7.03 -8.55 1.59
CA ILE A 92 -8.24 -7.79 1.21
C ILE A 92 -9.29 -8.71 0.54
N ARG A 93 -8.87 -9.85 -0.05
CA ARG A 93 -9.75 -10.75 -0.82
C ARG A 93 -10.29 -11.95 -0.03
N VAL A 94 -9.81 -12.23 1.19
CA VAL A 94 -10.06 -13.51 1.89
C VAL A 94 -11.28 -13.47 2.86
N GLY A 95 -11.95 -12.32 2.98
CA GLY A 95 -13.03 -12.10 3.95
C GLY A 95 -14.48 -12.29 3.49
N GLY A 96 -14.73 -12.86 2.30
CA GLY A 96 -16.03 -13.47 1.95
C GLY A 96 -17.32 -12.72 2.37
N ARG A 97 -17.40 -11.39 2.20
CA ARG A 97 -18.64 -10.58 2.10
C ARG A 97 -18.24 -9.13 1.88
N GLN A 98 -18.38 -8.66 0.65
CA GLN A 98 -18.59 -7.25 0.38
C GLN A 98 -20.03 -6.91 0.80
N ALA A 99 -20.35 -7.04 2.08
CA ALA A 99 -21.65 -6.69 2.65
C ALA A 99 -21.43 -5.54 3.63
N ASN A 100 -21.74 -4.34 3.17
CA ASN A 100 -22.04 -3.15 3.97
C ASN A 100 -21.11 -2.86 5.17
N ALA A 101 -20.03 -2.14 4.91
CA ALA A 101 -19.41 -1.28 5.92
C ALA A 101 -19.38 0.17 5.41
N SER A 102 -20.58 0.78 5.41
CA SER A 102 -20.92 2.03 6.10
C SER A 102 -19.84 3.11 6.25
N TYR A 103 -20.07 4.25 5.57
CA TYR A 103 -19.74 5.65 5.93
C TYR A 103 -18.25 6.00 6.14
N GLN A 104 -17.73 7.07 5.52
CA GLN A 104 -18.06 8.42 5.95
C GLN A 104 -17.97 9.43 4.80
N TYR A 105 -19.10 10.09 4.51
CA TYR A 105 -19.11 11.38 3.84
C TYR A 105 -18.44 12.38 4.78
N THR A 106 -17.39 13.06 4.32
CA THR A 106 -17.01 14.37 4.85
C THR A 106 -16.77 15.25 3.65
N LEU A 107 -17.80 16.04 3.31
CA LEU A 107 -17.68 17.20 2.45
C LEU A 107 -16.84 18.23 3.22
N LEU A 108 -15.54 18.30 2.92
CA LEU A 108 -14.66 19.42 3.25
C LEU A 108 -13.73 19.63 2.05
N SER A 109 -13.67 20.88 1.59
CA SER A 109 -13.39 21.27 0.21
C SER A 109 -11.91 21.29 -0.20
N ASP A 110 -11.75 21.41 -1.52
CA ASP A 110 -10.65 22.02 -2.29
C ASP A 110 -9.32 21.30 -2.51
N SER A 111 -9.35 19.97 -2.66
CA SER A 111 -8.27 19.28 -3.39
C SER A 111 -8.75 17.99 -4.07
N LEU A 112 -9.88 18.03 -4.78
CA LEU A 112 -10.43 16.87 -5.49
C LEU A 112 -9.76 16.59 -6.86
N ALA A 113 -8.95 17.53 -7.38
CA ALA A 113 -8.40 17.43 -8.73
C ALA A 113 -7.29 16.37 -8.87
N ALA A 114 -6.36 16.27 -7.90
CA ALA A 114 -5.22 15.35 -7.99
C ALA A 114 -5.63 13.87 -7.78
N LEU A 115 -6.70 13.60 -7.02
CA LEU A 115 -7.16 12.24 -6.75
C LEU A 115 -8.02 11.68 -7.89
N ARG A 116 -8.79 12.51 -8.59
CA ARG A 116 -9.59 12.11 -9.77
C ARG A 116 -8.72 11.68 -10.96
N GLU A 117 -7.46 12.11 -11.03
CA GLU A 117 -6.55 11.75 -12.12
C GLU A 117 -5.91 10.36 -11.94
N TRP A 118 -5.58 9.96 -10.71
CA TRP A 118 -4.84 8.72 -10.44
C TRP A 118 -5.73 7.54 -10.02
N GLU A 119 -6.93 7.81 -9.52
CA GLU A 119 -7.94 6.78 -9.22
C GLU A 119 -8.22 5.85 -10.43
N PRO A 120 -8.47 6.34 -11.66
CA PRO A 120 -8.64 5.46 -12.82
C PRO A 120 -7.35 4.75 -13.24
N LYS A 121 -6.17 5.37 -13.07
CA LYS A 121 -4.87 4.76 -13.42
C LYS A 121 -4.54 3.58 -12.50
N ILE A 122 -4.85 3.72 -11.19
CA ILE A 122 -4.70 2.65 -10.20
C ILE A 122 -5.73 1.55 -10.45
N ARG A 123 -7.00 1.89 -10.73
CA ARG A 123 -8.01 0.88 -11.13
C ARG A 123 -7.58 0.09 -12.36
N LYS A 124 -7.03 0.74 -13.38
CA LYS A 124 -6.55 0.11 -14.62
C LYS A 124 -5.29 -0.75 -14.40
N ALA A 125 -4.37 -0.33 -13.55
CA ALA A 125 -3.20 -1.11 -13.17
C ALA A 125 -3.58 -2.35 -12.33
N LEU A 126 -4.64 -2.26 -11.52
CA LEU A 126 -5.15 -3.38 -10.73
C LEU A 126 -6.00 -4.35 -11.56
N SER A 127 -6.69 -3.88 -12.60
CA SER A 127 -7.50 -4.73 -13.50
C SER A 127 -6.67 -5.48 -14.54
N THR A 128 -5.41 -5.09 -14.76
CA THR A 128 -4.49 -5.71 -15.73
C THR A 128 -3.59 -6.77 -15.14
N LEU A 129 -3.66 -7.02 -13.82
CA LEU A 129 -3.01 -8.17 -13.21
C LEU A 129 -3.79 -9.44 -13.56
N PRO A 130 -3.25 -10.36 -14.40
CA PRO A 130 -3.93 -11.59 -14.73
C PRO A 130 -4.14 -12.39 -13.45
N ALA A 131 -5.39 -12.81 -13.21
CA ALA A 131 -5.71 -13.81 -12.20
C ALA A 131 -5.01 -15.12 -12.59
N THR A 132 -3.78 -15.31 -12.13
CA THR A 132 -3.06 -16.56 -12.36
C THR A 132 -3.51 -17.56 -11.31
N GLY A 133 -4.40 -18.46 -11.73
CA GLY A 133 -4.60 -19.76 -11.10
C GLY A 133 -6.03 -20.12 -10.75
N GLY A 134 -6.78 -20.66 -11.72
CA GLY A 134 -8.05 -21.35 -11.49
C GLY A 134 -8.35 -22.30 -12.65
N ARG A 135 -8.15 -23.60 -12.42
CA ARG A 135 -8.25 -24.71 -13.36
C ARG A 135 -9.58 -24.74 -14.13
N LYS A 136 -9.50 -25.15 -15.41
CA LYS A 136 -10.63 -25.66 -16.21
C LYS A 136 -11.36 -26.74 -15.40
N LEU A 137 -12.65 -26.53 -15.14
CA LEU A 137 -13.56 -27.58 -14.71
C LEU A 137 -13.88 -28.45 -15.93
N ARG A 138 -13.55 -29.74 -15.86
CA ARG A 138 -14.16 -30.77 -16.72
C ARG A 138 -15.56 -31.05 -16.19
N PRO A 139 -16.59 -31.19 -17.04
CA PRO A 139 -17.82 -31.86 -16.62
C PRO A 139 -17.56 -33.37 -16.55
N ALA A 140 -18.00 -33.98 -15.46
CA ALA A 140 -18.18 -35.41 -15.33
C ALA A 140 -19.67 -35.72 -15.45
N GLY A 141 -20.02 -36.75 -16.22
CA GLY A 141 -21.38 -37.31 -16.33
C GLY A 141 -22.16 -36.74 -17.49
#